data_AF-A0A1B2YXG5-F1
#
_entry.id   AF-A0A1B2YXG5-F1
#
_cell.length_a   1.000
_cell.length_b   1.000
_cell.length_c   1.000
_cell.angle_alpha   90.00
_cell.angle_beta   90.00
_cell.angle_gamma   90.00
#
_symmetry.space_group_name_H-M   'P 1'
#
loop_
_entity.id
_entity.type
_entity.pdbx_description
1 polymer ?
#
loop_
_entity_poly.entity_id
_entity_poly.type
_entity_poly.pdbx_seq_one_letter_code
_entity_poly.pdbx_strand_id
1 'polypeptide(L)'
;MDVVLMLFGFVLLVIGGEYLVRASVGLSFKLNLSKMVIGLTVVSFATSFPELLVSLNAALQGAPAIAINNVIGSNIANIGLVLGVTAICSTIEVDDYFYKFNWPALMIFSLMACYFLHNDNKLSSVEGGLLLLALLIFIFLLIKRSRFDAEAVGTEMDALSKVSYFKIFIWLGIGGVALFFGADWLVGGAVAVAKEFGVSEAVISVSLVALGTSVPELAASIIAIVKQEKALSLGNLIGSNIFNIGSVLGLTALVESIPVLDPQILSRDVLWMLVFAVILLPLILITKRYKLQLKEGLFLVLLYAFFMLLVFK
;
A
#
# COMPACT_ATOMS: atom_id res chain seq x y z
N MET A 1 -27.40 12.51 -6.69
CA MET A 1 -26.14 13.18 -7.12
C MET A 1 -24.94 12.28 -6.81
N ASP A 2 -25.09 11.43 -5.80
CA ASP A 2 -24.01 10.69 -5.16
C ASP A 2 -23.60 9.44 -5.96
N VAL A 3 -24.55 8.79 -6.65
CA VAL A 3 -24.24 7.74 -7.64
C VAL A 3 -23.41 8.29 -8.80
N VAL A 4 -23.66 9.54 -9.21
CA VAL A 4 -22.90 10.18 -10.30
C VAL A 4 -21.48 10.47 -9.84
N LEU A 5 -21.28 11.01 -8.63
CA LEU A 5 -19.95 11.19 -8.04
C LEU A 5 -19.20 9.87 -7.88
N MET A 6 -19.90 8.81 -7.43
CA MET A 6 -19.33 7.46 -7.34
C MET A 6 -18.83 6.95 -8.70
N LEU A 7 -19.63 7.10 -9.76
CA LEU A 7 -19.24 6.71 -11.12
C LEU A 7 -18.07 7.54 -11.66
N PHE A 8 -18.06 8.85 -11.41
CA PHE A 8 -16.93 9.70 -11.77
C PHE A 8 -15.66 9.32 -10.99
N GLY A 9 -15.78 9.00 -9.71
CA GLY A 9 -14.69 8.50 -8.88
C GLY A 9 -14.06 7.23 -9.46
N PHE A 10 -14.90 6.27 -9.87
CA PHE A 10 -14.44 5.06 -10.56
C PHE A 10 -13.67 5.38 -11.86
N VAL A 11 -14.18 6.29 -12.70
CA VAL A 11 -13.50 6.72 -13.92
C VAL A 11 -12.15 7.36 -13.61
N LEU A 12 -12.08 8.23 -12.59
CA LEU A 12 -10.83 8.86 -12.16
C LEU A 12 -9.81 7.84 -11.64
N LEU A 13 -10.24 6.80 -10.92
CA LEU A 13 -9.35 5.73 -10.47
C LEU A 13 -8.73 4.96 -11.64
N VAL A 14 -9.52 4.66 -12.68
CA VAL A 14 -9.02 4.00 -13.90
C VAL A 14 -8.01 4.90 -14.63
N ILE A 15 -8.33 6.19 -14.79
CA ILE A 15 -7.43 7.18 -15.40
C ILE A 15 -6.15 7.32 -14.57
N GLY A 16 -6.28 7.43 -13.25
CA GLY A 16 -5.18 7.58 -12.32
C GLY A 16 -4.22 6.40 -12.37
N GLY A 17 -4.75 5.17 -12.30
CA GLY A 17 -3.97 3.95 -12.45
C GLY A 17 -3.25 3.86 -13.81
N GLU A 18 -3.91 4.24 -14.90
CA GLU A 18 -3.31 4.24 -16.25
C GLU A 18 -2.09 5.17 -16.31
N TYR A 19 -2.24 6.42 -15.84
CA TYR A 19 -1.16 7.40 -15.87
C TYR A 19 -0.04 7.06 -14.90
N LEU A 20 -0.36 6.50 -13.73
CA LEU A 20 0.63 6.04 -12.77
C LEU A 20 1.46 4.89 -13.34
N VAL A 21 0.84 3.89 -13.96
CA VAL A 21 1.58 2.77 -14.60
C VAL A 21 2.45 3.28 -15.75
N ARG A 22 1.94 4.17 -16.60
CA ARG A 22 2.74 4.77 -17.70
C ARG A 22 3.94 5.54 -17.17
N ALA A 23 3.76 6.34 -16.11
CA ALA A 23 4.84 7.07 -15.49
C ALA A 23 5.91 6.14 -14.91
N SER A 24 5.47 5.09 -14.22
CA SER A 24 6.35 4.11 -13.59
C SER A 24 7.18 3.32 -14.59
N VAL A 25 6.57 2.89 -15.69
CA VAL A 25 7.31 2.24 -16.80
C VAL A 25 8.29 3.23 -17.44
N GLY A 26 7.90 4.49 -17.63
CA GLY A 26 8.81 5.53 -18.10
C GLY A 26 10.01 5.74 -17.17
N LEU A 27 9.79 5.75 -15.85
CA LEU A 27 10.83 5.89 -14.85
C LEU A 27 11.75 4.67 -14.79
N SER A 28 11.22 3.45 -14.91
CA SER A 28 12.02 2.23 -14.85
C SER A 28 13.09 2.23 -15.95
N PHE A 29 12.70 2.60 -17.17
CA PHE A 29 13.66 2.74 -18.29
C PHE A 29 14.65 3.88 -18.06
N LYS A 30 14.17 5.04 -17.58
CA LYS A 30 15.00 6.24 -17.51
C LYS A 30 16.01 6.23 -16.36
N LEU A 31 15.67 5.58 -15.26
CA LEU A 31 16.54 5.45 -14.08
C LEU A 31 17.36 4.15 -14.10
N ASN A 32 17.16 3.31 -15.12
CA ASN A 32 17.70 1.95 -15.21
C ASN A 32 17.41 1.13 -13.95
N LEU A 33 16.14 1.11 -13.53
CA LEU A 33 15.65 0.39 -12.36
C LEU A 33 14.59 -0.61 -12.78
N SER A 34 14.49 -1.73 -12.06
CA SER A 34 13.42 -2.68 -12.34
C SER A 34 12.04 -2.06 -12.06
N LYS A 35 11.02 -2.52 -12.79
CA LYS A 35 9.64 -2.08 -12.55
C LYS A 35 9.17 -2.40 -11.12
N MET A 36 9.68 -3.48 -10.54
CA MET A 36 9.43 -3.82 -9.13
C MET A 36 9.97 -2.75 -8.18
N VAL A 37 11.19 -2.24 -8.41
CA VAL A 37 11.82 -1.20 -7.58
C VAL A 37 11.06 0.12 -7.70
N ILE A 38 10.61 0.50 -8.90
CA ILE A 38 9.74 1.67 -9.07
C ILE A 38 8.40 1.47 -8.36
N GLY A 39 7.84 0.26 -8.42
CA GLY A 39 6.64 -0.13 -7.67
C GLY A 39 6.83 0.08 -6.17
N LEU A 40 7.90 -0.50 -5.61
CA LEU A 40 8.27 -0.42 -4.19
C LEU A 40 8.56 1.00 -3.68
N THR A 41 8.79 1.96 -4.57
CA THR A 41 9.24 3.32 -4.22
C THR A 41 8.24 4.37 -4.65
N VAL A 42 8.27 4.75 -5.92
CA VAL A 42 7.50 5.89 -6.45
C VAL A 42 6.01 5.60 -6.44
N VAL A 43 5.59 4.39 -6.84
CA VAL A 43 4.17 4.04 -6.87
C VAL A 43 3.63 3.94 -5.45
N SER A 44 4.31 3.19 -4.59
CA SER A 44 3.93 3.07 -3.17
C SER A 44 3.84 4.42 -2.47
N PHE A 45 4.81 5.32 -2.69
CA PHE A 45 4.71 6.66 -2.11
C PHE A 45 3.50 7.44 -2.64
N ALA A 46 3.23 7.37 -3.95
CA ALA A 46 2.12 8.09 -4.56
C ALA A 46 0.76 7.56 -4.11
N THR A 47 0.60 6.24 -3.98
CA THR A 47 -0.66 5.65 -3.53
C THR A 47 -0.88 5.78 -2.03
N SER A 48 0.20 5.79 -1.22
CA SER A 48 0.13 5.95 0.25
C SER A 48 0.15 7.41 0.74
N PHE A 49 0.17 8.37 -0.18
CA PHE A 49 0.08 9.80 0.15
C PHE A 49 -1.27 10.19 0.80
N PRO A 50 -2.44 9.69 0.36
CA PRO A 50 -3.71 9.91 1.05
C PRO A 50 -3.65 9.44 2.50
N GLU A 51 -3.04 8.29 2.79
CA GLU A 51 -2.86 7.78 4.15
C GLU A 51 -2.00 8.72 4.99
N LEU A 52 -0.93 9.29 4.42
CA LEU A 52 -0.14 10.31 5.10
C LEU A 52 -1.00 11.49 5.53
N LEU A 53 -1.83 12.02 4.62
CA LEU A 53 -2.68 13.17 4.92
C LEU A 53 -3.74 12.84 5.98
N VAL A 54 -4.38 11.66 5.89
CA VAL A 54 -5.40 11.22 6.84
C VAL A 54 -4.79 10.99 8.22
N SER A 55 -3.68 10.26 8.32
CA SER A 55 -3.02 9.98 9.60
C SER A 55 -2.47 11.25 10.25
N LEU A 56 -1.84 12.13 9.48
CA LEU A 56 -1.30 13.39 9.99
C LEU A 56 -2.42 14.31 10.49
N ASN A 57 -3.48 14.47 9.70
CA ASN A 57 -4.62 15.29 10.11
C ASN A 57 -5.33 14.72 11.35
N ALA A 58 -5.50 13.39 11.42
CA ALA A 58 -6.09 12.74 12.59
C ALA A 58 -5.24 12.95 13.86
N ALA A 59 -3.91 12.84 13.76
CA ALA A 59 -3.02 13.09 14.88
C ALA A 59 -3.12 14.54 15.38
N LEU A 60 -3.07 15.51 14.46
CA LEU A 60 -3.18 16.94 14.78
C LEU A 60 -4.55 17.33 15.37
N GLN A 61 -5.61 16.59 15.04
CA GLN A 61 -6.95 16.80 15.59
C GLN A 61 -7.18 16.07 16.92
N GLY A 62 -6.16 15.44 17.51
CA GLY A 62 -6.28 14.70 18.76
C GLY A 62 -7.02 13.37 18.62
N ALA A 63 -7.02 12.77 17.43
CA ALA A 63 -7.60 11.45 17.15
C ALA A 63 -6.51 10.39 16.84
N PRO A 64 -5.63 10.05 17.80
CA PRO A 64 -4.45 9.21 17.57
C PRO A 64 -4.78 7.77 17.17
N ALA A 65 -5.91 7.23 17.62
CA ALA A 65 -6.37 5.90 17.22
C ALA A 65 -6.67 5.83 15.71
N ILE A 66 -7.25 6.89 15.14
CA ILE A 66 -7.50 6.98 13.69
C ILE A 66 -6.17 7.03 12.94
N ALA A 67 -5.20 7.81 13.44
CA ALA A 67 -3.89 7.92 12.81
C ALA A 67 -3.15 6.57 12.71
N ILE A 68 -3.18 5.77 13.78
CA ILE A 68 -2.56 4.44 13.80
C ILE A 68 -3.36 3.44 12.97
N ASN A 69 -4.67 3.34 13.19
CA ASN A 69 -5.51 2.34 12.53
C ASN A 69 -5.66 2.59 11.03
N ASN A 70 -5.52 3.83 10.56
CA ASN A 70 -5.40 4.12 9.14
C ASN A 70 -4.22 3.38 8.51
N VAL A 71 -3.06 3.36 9.16
CA VAL A 71 -1.87 2.63 8.66
C VAL A 71 -1.99 1.12 8.85
N ILE A 72 -2.31 0.67 10.06
CA ILE A 72 -2.39 -0.76 10.36
C ILE A 72 -3.48 -1.43 9.52
N GLY A 73 -4.65 -0.78 9.43
CA GLY A 73 -5.77 -1.22 8.60
C GLY A 73 -5.42 -1.26 7.12
N SER A 74 -4.76 -0.22 6.59
CA SER A 74 -4.33 -0.18 5.18
C SER A 74 -3.31 -1.28 4.87
N ASN A 75 -2.41 -1.62 5.80
CA ASN A 75 -1.47 -2.72 5.63
C ASN A 75 -2.18 -4.08 5.55
N ILE A 76 -3.14 -4.31 6.45
CA ILE A 76 -3.99 -5.51 6.45
C ILE A 76 -4.81 -5.58 5.15
N ALA A 77 -5.42 -4.48 4.72
CA ALA A 77 -6.19 -4.42 3.46
C ALA A 77 -5.30 -4.65 2.23
N ASN A 78 -4.11 -4.06 2.18
CA ASN A 78 -3.19 -4.22 1.06
C ASN A 78 -2.77 -5.68 0.85
N ILE A 79 -2.53 -6.43 1.91
CA ILE A 79 -2.16 -7.85 1.80
C ILE A 79 -3.39 -8.75 1.69
N GLY A 80 -4.40 -8.55 2.55
CA GLY A 80 -5.56 -9.43 2.61
C GLY A 80 -6.51 -9.24 1.44
N LEU A 81 -6.88 -7.98 1.16
CA LEU A 81 -7.82 -7.66 0.10
C LEU A 81 -7.12 -7.40 -1.23
N VAL A 82 -6.19 -6.44 -1.29
CA VAL A 82 -5.68 -5.96 -2.57
C VAL A 82 -4.80 -7.01 -3.25
N LEU A 83 -3.82 -7.56 -2.52
CA LEU A 83 -3.02 -8.68 -3.04
C LEU A 83 -3.88 -9.93 -3.29
N GLY A 84 -4.90 -10.15 -2.46
CA GLY A 84 -5.87 -11.23 -2.64
C GLY A 84 -6.64 -11.12 -3.97
N VAL A 85 -7.29 -9.99 -4.22
CA VAL A 85 -8.03 -9.68 -5.45
C VAL A 85 -7.14 -9.71 -6.67
N THR A 86 -5.94 -9.14 -6.58
CA THR A 86 -4.99 -9.13 -7.70
C THR A 86 -4.51 -10.54 -8.06
N ALA A 87 -4.27 -11.42 -7.09
CA ALA A 87 -3.95 -12.83 -7.30
C ALA A 87 -5.13 -13.66 -7.84
N ILE A 88 -6.37 -13.27 -7.53
CA ILE A 88 -7.60 -13.82 -8.14
C ILE A 88 -7.68 -13.44 -9.61
N CYS A 89 -7.39 -12.17 -9.96
CA CYS A 89 -7.45 -11.68 -11.33
C CYS A 89 -6.33 -12.23 -12.22
N SER A 90 -5.14 -12.48 -11.68
CA SER A 90 -4.00 -13.00 -12.45
C SER A 90 -3.00 -13.70 -11.55
N THR A 91 -2.31 -14.73 -12.08
CA THR A 91 -1.13 -15.29 -11.41
C THR A 91 -0.01 -14.24 -11.33
N ILE A 92 0.46 -13.99 -10.11
CA ILE A 92 1.58 -13.10 -9.79
C ILE A 92 2.81 -13.98 -9.54
N GLU A 93 3.85 -13.79 -10.36
CA GLU A 93 5.13 -14.47 -10.17
C GLU A 93 6.00 -13.64 -9.22
N VAL A 94 6.67 -14.34 -8.32
CA VAL A 94 7.46 -13.75 -7.24
C VAL A 94 8.89 -14.25 -7.40
N ASP A 95 9.84 -13.32 -7.49
CA ASP A 95 11.24 -13.68 -7.70
C ASP A 95 11.98 -13.98 -6.39
N ASP A 96 13.18 -14.56 -6.51
CA ASP A 96 14.08 -14.84 -5.39
C ASP A 96 14.41 -13.58 -4.57
N TYR A 97 14.42 -12.42 -5.24
CA TYR A 97 14.72 -11.14 -4.63
C TYR A 97 13.67 -10.74 -3.59
N PHE A 98 12.40 -11.04 -3.86
CA PHE A 98 11.32 -10.82 -2.92
C PHE A 98 11.58 -11.48 -1.55
N TYR A 99 11.93 -12.77 -1.50
CA TYR A 99 12.12 -13.49 -0.24
C TYR A 99 13.40 -13.10 0.49
N LYS A 100 14.44 -12.75 -0.25
CA LYS A 100 15.76 -12.45 0.32
C LYS A 100 15.89 -11.00 0.78
N PHE A 101 15.05 -10.10 0.26
CA PHE A 101 15.20 -8.67 0.53
C PHE A 101 13.87 -7.96 0.84
N ASN A 102 12.86 -8.05 -0.03
CA ASN A 102 11.63 -7.25 0.12
C ASN A 102 10.74 -7.71 1.28
N TRP A 103 10.48 -9.01 1.38
CA TRP A 103 9.69 -9.57 2.48
C TRP A 103 10.40 -9.44 3.83
N PRO A 104 11.72 -9.70 3.96
CA PRO A 104 12.44 -9.39 5.19
C PRO A 104 12.34 -7.92 5.60
N ALA A 105 12.41 -6.98 4.64
CA ALA A 105 12.20 -5.57 4.93
C ALA A 105 10.79 -5.31 5.47
N LEU A 106 9.74 -5.82 4.80
CA LEU A 106 8.35 -5.74 5.29
C LEU A 106 8.22 -6.25 6.73
N MET A 107 8.84 -7.38 7.05
CA MET A 107 8.84 -7.93 8.40
C MET A 107 9.58 -7.04 9.40
N ILE A 108 10.75 -6.50 9.04
CA ILE A 108 11.49 -5.58 9.90
C ILE A 108 10.65 -4.35 10.22
N PHE A 109 10.04 -3.70 9.22
CA PHE A 109 9.15 -2.55 9.47
C PHE A 109 7.95 -2.93 10.34
N SER A 110 7.31 -4.07 10.06
CA SER A 110 6.15 -4.53 10.84
C SER A 110 6.51 -4.82 12.29
N LEU A 111 7.68 -5.43 12.55
CA LEU A 111 8.19 -5.70 13.89
C LEU A 111 8.64 -4.42 14.61
N MET A 112 9.27 -3.48 13.90
CA MET A 112 9.61 -2.16 14.46
C MET A 112 8.35 -1.43 14.91
N ALA A 113 7.32 -1.37 14.06
CA ALA A 113 6.03 -0.77 14.41
C ALA A 113 5.40 -1.46 15.63
N CYS A 114 5.39 -2.79 15.65
CA CYS A 114 4.88 -3.56 16.78
C CYS A 114 5.63 -3.25 18.08
N TYR A 115 6.96 -3.20 18.03
CA TYR A 115 7.79 -2.94 19.20
C TYR A 115 7.58 -1.52 19.74
N PHE A 116 7.65 -0.50 18.87
CA PHE A 116 7.47 0.90 19.27
C PHE A 116 6.08 1.16 19.85
N LEU A 117 5.03 0.66 19.21
CA LEU A 117 3.66 0.83 19.72
C LEU A 117 3.41 0.11 21.06
N HIS A 118 4.10 -1.01 21.32
CA HIS A 118 3.87 -1.83 22.52
C HIS A 118 4.73 -1.43 23.73
N ASN A 119 5.90 -0.83 23.51
CA ASN A 119 6.88 -0.60 24.57
C ASN A 119 6.37 0.34 25.68
N ASP A 120 5.89 1.52 25.30
CA ASP A 120 5.38 2.54 26.24
C ASP A 120 3.97 3.04 25.86
N ASN A 121 3.25 2.25 25.05
CA ASN A 121 1.92 2.56 24.53
C ASN A 121 1.83 3.93 23.85
N LYS A 122 2.89 4.35 23.16
CA LYS A 122 2.88 5.53 22.30
C LYS A 122 3.89 5.36 21.18
N LEU A 123 3.66 6.04 20.07
CA LEU A 123 4.68 6.22 19.05
C LEU A 123 5.27 7.62 19.22
N SER A 124 6.49 7.67 19.74
CA SER A 124 7.21 8.92 19.99
C SER A 124 7.82 9.50 18.70
N SER A 125 8.15 10.78 18.72
CA SER A 125 8.82 11.44 17.58
C SER A 125 10.21 10.86 17.29
N VAL A 126 10.90 10.32 18.29
CA VAL A 126 12.20 9.63 18.08
C VAL A 126 11.98 8.35 17.30
N GLU A 127 11.01 7.53 17.68
CA GLU A 127 10.65 6.30 16.98
C GLU A 127 10.14 6.58 15.56
N GLY A 128 9.35 7.65 15.39
CA GLY A 128 8.96 8.15 14.07
C GLY A 128 10.16 8.48 13.19
N GLY A 129 11.16 9.17 13.74
CA GLY A 129 12.42 9.45 13.06
C GLY A 129 13.21 8.20 12.71
N LEU A 130 13.22 7.20 13.58
CA LEU A 130 13.87 5.90 13.32
C LEU A 130 13.17 5.12 12.19
N LEU A 131 11.83 5.11 12.16
CA LEU A 131 11.06 4.50 11.07
C LEU A 131 11.36 5.17 9.72
N LEU A 132 11.38 6.50 9.69
CA LEU A 132 11.69 7.24 8.48
C LEU A 132 13.14 7.02 8.03
N LEU A 133 14.09 7.03 8.96
CA LEU A 133 15.50 6.75 8.65
C LEU A 133 15.68 5.33 8.11
N ALA A 134 15.03 4.34 8.71
CA ALA A 134 15.03 2.97 8.23
C ALA A 134 14.48 2.88 6.80
N LEU A 135 13.41 3.64 6.48
CA LEU A 135 12.85 3.72 5.13
C LEU A 135 13.86 4.30 4.13
N LEU A 136 14.51 5.41 4.48
CA LEU A 136 15.52 6.02 3.61
C LEU A 136 16.71 5.07 3.34
N ILE A 137 17.16 4.35 4.37
CA ILE A 137 18.21 3.32 4.24
C ILE A 137 17.72 2.18 3.32
N PHE A 138 16.49 1.69 3.53
CA PHE A 138 15.90 0.64 2.70
C PHE A 138 15.83 1.06 1.23
N ILE A 139 15.32 2.26 0.93
CA ILE A 139 15.25 2.79 -0.45
C ILE A 139 16.65 2.91 -1.06
N PHE A 140 17.63 3.42 -0.31
CA PHE A 140 19.01 3.54 -0.78
C PHE A 140 19.61 2.16 -1.14
N LEU A 141 19.45 1.17 -0.27
CA LEU A 141 19.93 -0.20 -0.51
C LEU A 141 19.22 -0.87 -1.68
N LEU A 142 17.91 -0.66 -1.79
CA LEU A 142 17.07 -1.17 -2.90
C LEU A 142 17.56 -0.64 -4.25
N ILE A 143 17.74 0.68 -4.37
CA ILE A 143 18.20 1.34 -5.60
C ILE A 143 19.63 0.91 -5.94
N LYS A 144 20.53 0.92 -4.96
CA LYS A 144 21.94 0.54 -5.15
C LYS A 144 22.07 -0.88 -5.69
N ARG A 145 21.32 -1.81 -5.11
CA ARG A 145 21.33 -3.22 -5.54
C ARG A 145 20.71 -3.42 -6.91
N SER A 146 19.58 -2.75 -7.19
CA SER A 146 18.95 -2.83 -8.52
C SER A 146 19.87 -2.35 -9.65
N ARG A 147 20.68 -1.32 -9.41
CA ARG A 147 21.65 -0.83 -10.41
C ARG A 147 22.80 -1.80 -10.61
N PHE A 148 23.32 -2.36 -9.52
CA PHE A 148 24.36 -3.38 -9.59
C PHE A 148 23.91 -4.60 -10.40
N ASP A 149 22.69 -5.08 -10.18
CA ASP A 149 22.14 -6.21 -10.95
C ASP A 149 21.96 -5.86 -12.43
N ALA A 150 21.53 -4.63 -12.75
CA ALA A 150 21.38 -4.18 -14.13
C ALA A 150 22.72 -4.08 -14.89
N GLU A 151 23.78 -3.62 -14.21
CA GLU A 151 25.15 -3.57 -14.75
C GLU A 151 25.74 -4.98 -14.94
N ALA A 152 25.51 -5.89 -13.99
CA ALA A 152 26.04 -7.25 -14.04
C ALA A 152 25.44 -8.12 -15.17
N VAL A 153 24.18 -7.88 -15.54
CA VAL A 153 23.47 -8.64 -16.58
C VAL A 153 23.78 -8.11 -18.00
N GLY A 154 24.48 -6.97 -18.13
CA GLY A 154 24.76 -6.37 -19.45
C GLY A 154 23.48 -5.99 -20.21
N THR A 155 22.36 -5.84 -19.50
CA THR A 155 21.10 -5.40 -20.07
C THR A 155 21.22 -3.94 -20.45
N GLU A 156 21.58 -3.69 -21.71
CA GLU A 156 21.25 -2.45 -22.39
C GLU A 156 19.71 -2.35 -22.45
N MET A 157 19.11 -1.79 -21.40
CA MET A 157 17.70 -1.36 -21.37
C MET A 157 17.51 -0.11 -22.26
N ASP A 158 18.32 0.00 -23.32
CA ASP A 158 18.74 1.23 -24.02
C ASP A 158 17.80 1.63 -25.17
N ALA A 159 16.68 0.93 -25.37
CA ALA A 159 15.81 1.21 -26.51
C ALA A 159 14.70 2.27 -26.26
N LEU A 160 14.48 2.78 -25.03
CA LEU A 160 13.22 3.49 -24.71
C LEU A 160 13.29 4.81 -23.93
N SER A 161 14.43 5.46 -23.74
CA SER A 161 14.47 6.77 -23.05
C SER A 161 14.01 7.99 -23.88
N LYS A 162 13.08 7.81 -24.84
CA LYS A 162 12.51 8.95 -25.61
C LYS A 162 11.53 9.81 -24.81
N VAL A 163 11.10 9.36 -23.63
CA VAL A 163 10.13 10.10 -22.81
C VAL A 163 10.85 11.12 -21.92
N SER A 164 10.54 12.41 -22.10
CA SER A 164 11.07 13.49 -21.26
C SER A 164 10.66 13.33 -19.79
N TYR A 165 11.54 13.71 -18.85
CA TYR A 165 11.23 13.71 -17.42
C TYR A 165 9.99 14.57 -17.14
N PHE A 166 9.86 15.68 -17.85
CA PHE A 166 8.69 16.55 -17.76
C PHE A 166 7.38 15.80 -18.02
N LYS A 167 7.33 14.95 -19.06
CA LYS A 167 6.15 14.16 -19.39
C LYS A 167 5.85 13.10 -18.32
N ILE A 168 6.90 12.47 -17.77
CA ILE A 168 6.78 11.49 -16.69
C ILE A 168 6.20 12.15 -15.43
N PHE A 169 6.71 13.32 -15.04
CA PHE A 169 6.20 14.04 -13.87
C PHE A 169 4.76 14.51 -14.05
N ILE A 170 4.37 14.94 -15.27
CA ILE A 170 2.97 15.22 -15.58
C ILE A 170 2.11 13.97 -15.39
N TRP A 171 2.54 12.82 -15.90
CA TRP A 171 1.80 11.57 -15.72
C TRP A 171 1.71 11.13 -14.26
N LEU A 172 2.77 11.28 -13.47
CA LEU A 172 2.71 11.06 -12.02
C LEU A 172 1.71 12.00 -11.35
N GLY A 173 1.74 13.30 -11.70
CA GLY A 173 0.82 14.29 -11.15
C GLY A 173 -0.63 13.97 -11.47
N ILE A 174 -0.94 13.68 -12.75
CA ILE A 174 -2.29 13.26 -13.17
C ILE A 174 -2.68 11.96 -12.45
N GLY A 175 -1.77 10.99 -12.38
CA GLY A 175 -1.97 9.71 -11.73
C GLY A 175 -2.36 9.86 -10.26
N GLY A 176 -1.51 10.53 -9.47
CA GLY A 176 -1.73 10.74 -8.04
C GLY A 176 -2.97 11.58 -7.74
N VAL A 177 -3.17 12.69 -8.47
CA VAL A 177 -4.35 13.55 -8.27
C VAL A 177 -5.65 12.81 -8.61
N ALA A 178 -5.68 12.08 -9.74
CA ALA A 178 -6.86 11.33 -10.14
C ALA A 178 -7.14 10.15 -9.20
N LEU A 179 -6.11 9.47 -8.68
CA LEU A 179 -6.29 8.42 -7.68
C LEU A 179 -6.84 8.98 -6.36
N PHE A 180 -6.31 10.10 -5.88
CA PHE A 180 -6.76 10.76 -4.66
C PHE A 180 -8.24 11.17 -4.74
N PHE A 181 -8.61 12.00 -5.73
CA PHE A 181 -10.00 12.44 -5.89
C PHE A 181 -10.92 11.29 -6.32
N GLY A 182 -10.40 10.33 -7.09
CA GLY A 182 -11.14 9.15 -7.48
C GLY A 182 -11.56 8.30 -6.30
N ALA A 183 -10.66 8.06 -5.35
CA ALA A 183 -10.95 7.35 -4.11
C ALA A 183 -11.91 8.14 -3.23
N ASP A 184 -11.66 9.44 -3.02
CA ASP A 184 -12.52 10.31 -2.21
C ASP A 184 -13.98 10.31 -2.71
N TRP A 185 -14.18 10.51 -4.02
CA TRP A 185 -15.53 10.54 -4.60
C TRP A 185 -16.20 9.16 -4.66
N LEU A 186 -15.42 8.09 -4.92
CA LEU A 186 -15.96 6.73 -4.90
C LEU A 186 -16.45 6.37 -3.50
N VAL A 187 -15.62 6.60 -2.48
CA VAL A 187 -15.92 6.26 -1.09
C VAL A 187 -17.05 7.12 -0.57
N GLY A 188 -17.01 8.44 -0.79
CA GLY A 188 -18.08 9.36 -0.39
C GLY A 188 -19.42 9.01 -1.03
N GLY A 189 -19.42 8.68 -2.33
CA GLY A 189 -20.61 8.21 -3.03
C GLY A 189 -21.13 6.87 -2.50
N ALA A 190 -20.23 5.92 -2.23
CA ALA A 190 -20.61 4.62 -1.65
C ALA A 190 -21.20 4.77 -0.24
N VAL A 191 -20.65 5.65 0.59
CA VAL A 191 -21.18 6.01 1.91
C VAL A 191 -22.59 6.59 1.78
N ALA A 192 -22.80 7.56 0.88
CA ALA A 192 -24.11 8.19 0.68
C ALA A 192 -25.17 7.17 0.24
N VAL A 193 -24.83 6.33 -0.75
CA VAL A 193 -25.71 5.23 -1.21
C VAL A 193 -26.02 4.28 -0.06
N ALA A 194 -25.03 3.84 0.71
CA ALA A 194 -25.25 2.94 1.85
C ALA A 194 -26.20 3.54 2.89
N LYS A 195 -26.12 4.86 3.16
CA LYS A 195 -27.06 5.56 4.05
C LYS A 195 -28.49 5.55 3.50
N GLU A 196 -28.68 5.76 2.20
CA GLU A 196 -30.01 5.67 1.56
C GLU A 196 -30.63 4.27 1.68
N PHE A 197 -29.80 3.22 1.66
CA PHE A 197 -30.24 1.84 1.88
C PHE A 197 -30.42 1.48 3.36
N GLY A 198 -30.33 2.45 4.29
CA GLY A 198 -30.54 2.24 5.71
C GLY A 198 -29.40 1.51 6.42
N VAL A 199 -28.21 1.45 5.82
CA VAL A 199 -27.01 0.92 6.49
C VAL A 199 -26.58 1.91 7.58
N SER A 200 -26.32 1.40 8.78
CA SER A 200 -25.97 2.26 9.92
C SER A 200 -24.63 2.95 9.73
N GLU A 201 -24.50 4.18 10.25
CA GLU A 201 -23.24 4.93 10.19
C GLU A 201 -22.08 4.17 10.84
N ALA A 202 -22.35 3.38 11.87
CA ALA A 202 -21.35 2.52 12.51
C ALA A 202 -20.82 1.45 11.53
N VAL A 203 -21.69 0.77 10.78
CA VAL A 203 -21.27 -0.24 9.79
C VAL A 203 -20.47 0.42 8.66
N ILE A 204 -20.93 1.58 8.19
CA ILE A 204 -20.24 2.37 7.15
C ILE A 204 -18.85 2.79 7.65
N SER A 205 -18.76 3.38 8.83
CA SER A 205 -17.49 3.90 9.38
C SER A 205 -16.45 2.80 9.57
N VAL A 206 -16.87 1.61 10.01
CA VAL A 206 -15.95 0.51 10.29
C VAL A 206 -15.54 -0.24 9.01
N SER A 207 -16.38 -0.24 7.97
CA SER A 207 -16.05 -0.90 6.69
C SER A 207 -15.35 0.01 5.68
N LEU A 208 -15.84 1.23 5.45
CA LEU A 208 -15.45 2.05 4.31
C LEU A 208 -14.22 2.94 4.55
N VAL A 209 -13.87 3.26 5.80
CA VAL A 209 -12.75 4.18 6.07
C VAL A 209 -11.40 3.54 5.76
N ALA A 210 -11.12 2.35 6.32
CA ALA A 210 -9.87 1.62 6.05
C ALA A 210 -9.82 1.03 4.63
N LEU A 211 -10.98 0.69 4.06
CA LEU A 211 -11.05 0.28 2.64
C LEU A 211 -10.80 1.46 1.71
N GLY A 212 -11.30 2.64 2.06
CA GLY A 212 -11.33 3.80 1.19
C GLY A 212 -9.95 4.34 0.85
N THR A 213 -9.05 4.40 1.84
CA THR A 213 -7.67 4.82 1.63
C THR A 213 -6.84 3.81 0.85
N SER A 214 -7.21 2.52 0.83
CA SER A 214 -6.56 1.48 0.02
C SER A 214 -7.17 1.31 -1.38
N VAL A 215 -8.20 2.09 -1.75
CA VAL A 215 -8.76 2.10 -3.11
C VAL A 215 -7.75 2.54 -4.17
N PRO A 216 -6.91 3.59 -3.96
CA PRO A 216 -5.81 3.94 -4.85
C PRO A 216 -4.87 2.77 -5.15
N GLU A 217 -4.45 2.02 -4.12
CA GLU A 217 -3.58 0.84 -4.23
C GLU A 217 -4.24 -0.25 -5.05
N LEU A 218 -5.54 -0.50 -4.81
CA LEU A 218 -6.31 -1.47 -5.57
C LEU A 218 -6.41 -1.09 -7.04
N ALA A 219 -6.75 0.17 -7.33
CA ALA A 219 -6.83 0.68 -8.69
C ALA A 219 -5.47 0.60 -9.40
N ALA A 220 -4.41 1.10 -8.78
CA ALA A 220 -3.05 1.05 -9.34
C ALA A 220 -2.59 -0.39 -9.61
N SER A 221 -2.85 -1.32 -8.69
CA SER A 221 -2.42 -2.72 -8.80
C SER A 221 -3.21 -3.49 -9.85
N ILE A 222 -4.53 -3.31 -9.92
CA ILE A 222 -5.36 -3.90 -10.98
C ILE A 222 -4.94 -3.37 -12.35
N ILE A 223 -4.76 -2.06 -12.49
CA ILE A 223 -4.36 -1.47 -13.78
C ILE A 223 -2.95 -1.97 -14.17
N ALA A 224 -2.02 -2.08 -13.24
CA ALA A 224 -0.70 -2.67 -13.51
C ALA A 224 -0.83 -4.11 -14.03
N ILE A 225 -1.70 -4.94 -13.46
CA ILE A 225 -1.94 -6.31 -13.94
C ILE A 225 -2.57 -6.33 -15.33
N VAL A 226 -3.58 -5.50 -15.58
CA VAL A 226 -4.22 -5.37 -16.89
C VAL A 226 -3.20 -4.96 -17.96
N LYS A 227 -2.22 -4.14 -17.59
CA LYS A 227 -1.08 -3.73 -18.44
C LYS A 227 0.05 -4.74 -18.53
N GLN A 228 -0.11 -5.94 -17.95
CA GLN A 228 0.92 -6.99 -17.88
C GLN A 228 2.17 -6.57 -17.08
N GLU A 229 2.07 -5.55 -16.21
CA GLU A 229 3.12 -5.06 -15.34
C GLU A 229 3.01 -5.66 -13.92
N LYS A 230 2.98 -6.99 -13.84
CA LYS A 230 2.73 -7.72 -12.58
C LYS A 230 3.78 -7.44 -11.50
N ALA A 231 5.05 -7.32 -11.89
CA ALA A 231 6.13 -6.97 -10.97
C ALA A 231 5.96 -5.57 -10.37
N LEU A 232 5.40 -4.62 -11.14
CA LEU A 232 5.05 -3.29 -10.66
C LEU A 232 3.94 -3.37 -9.61
N SER A 233 2.89 -4.17 -9.87
CA SER A 233 1.80 -4.40 -8.92
C SER A 233 2.29 -5.01 -7.60
N LEU A 234 3.10 -6.07 -7.66
CA LEU A 234 3.64 -6.69 -6.45
C LEU A 234 4.55 -5.71 -5.69
N GLY A 235 5.40 -4.99 -6.42
CA GLY A 235 6.25 -3.95 -5.83
C GLY A 235 5.43 -2.88 -5.12
N ASN A 236 4.35 -2.41 -5.75
CA ASN A 236 3.45 -1.42 -5.16
C ASN A 236 2.83 -1.90 -3.84
N LEU A 237 2.33 -3.13 -3.79
CA LEU A 237 1.62 -3.65 -2.61
C LEU A 237 2.54 -3.80 -1.40
N ILE A 238 3.74 -4.33 -1.63
CA ILE A 238 4.73 -4.57 -0.58
C ILE A 238 5.36 -3.25 -0.15
N GLY A 239 5.64 -2.38 -1.12
CA GLY A 239 6.18 -1.06 -0.87
C GLY A 239 5.21 -0.20 -0.10
N SER A 240 3.90 -0.23 -0.41
CA SER A 240 2.88 0.58 0.29
C SER A 240 2.80 0.20 1.76
N ASN A 241 2.93 -1.10 2.10
CA ASN A 241 3.01 -1.53 3.50
C ASN A 241 4.25 -0.95 4.23
N ILE A 242 5.40 -0.98 3.55
CA ILE A 242 6.66 -0.44 4.07
C ILE A 242 6.59 1.10 4.19
N PHE A 243 6.00 1.78 3.21
CA PHE A 243 5.82 3.25 3.20
C PHE A 243 4.79 3.69 4.24
N ASN A 244 3.70 2.96 4.43
CA ASN A 244 2.74 3.23 5.48
C ASN A 244 3.41 3.21 6.86
N ILE A 245 4.26 2.22 7.14
CA ILE A 245 4.96 2.18 8.42
C ILE A 245 6.10 3.22 8.46
N GLY A 246 7.00 3.19 7.49
CA GLY A 246 8.22 3.99 7.49
C GLY A 246 7.97 5.48 7.28
N SER A 247 7.06 5.82 6.38
CA SER A 247 6.74 7.21 6.00
C SER A 247 5.47 7.70 6.69
N VAL A 248 4.34 6.99 6.61
CA VAL A 248 3.07 7.52 7.15
C VAL A 248 3.11 7.60 8.67
N LEU A 249 3.36 6.49 9.37
CA LEU A 249 3.55 6.52 10.83
C LEU A 249 4.79 7.33 11.21
N GLY A 250 5.90 7.14 10.49
CA GLY A 250 7.17 7.82 10.76
C GLY A 250 7.05 9.35 10.76
N LEU A 251 6.53 9.92 9.66
CA LEU A 251 6.32 11.37 9.54
C LEU A 251 5.24 11.88 10.47
N THR A 252 4.14 11.13 10.66
CA THR A 252 3.07 11.54 11.57
C THR A 252 3.60 11.66 13.00
N ALA A 253 4.35 10.66 13.48
CA ALA A 253 4.93 10.67 14.81
C ALA A 253 6.03 11.73 15.00
N LEU A 254 6.78 12.04 13.94
CA LEU A 254 7.75 13.14 13.95
C LEU A 254 7.08 14.50 14.17
N VAL A 255 5.87 14.69 13.63
CA VAL A 255 5.11 15.93 13.80
C VAL A 255 4.38 15.95 15.14
N GLU A 256 3.72 14.85 15.51
CA GLU A 256 2.91 14.74 16.73
C GLU A 256 3.06 13.35 17.34
N SER A 257 3.42 13.26 18.62
CA SER A 257 3.53 11.97 19.32
C SER A 257 2.16 11.30 19.40
N ILE A 258 2.07 10.02 19.04
CA ILE A 258 0.79 9.33 18.89
C ILE A 258 0.56 8.33 20.04
N PRO A 259 -0.22 8.64 21.09
CA PRO A 259 -0.50 7.69 22.16
C PRO A 259 -1.43 6.56 21.69
N VAL A 260 -1.16 5.34 22.15
CA VAL A 260 -1.99 4.16 21.92
C VAL A 260 -3.03 4.09 23.05
N LEU A 261 -4.17 4.73 22.83
CA LEU A 261 -5.24 4.84 23.83
C LEU A 261 -6.19 3.63 23.82
N ASP A 262 -6.32 2.95 22.68
CA ASP A 262 -7.18 1.78 22.53
C ASP A 262 -6.36 0.48 22.61
N PRO A 263 -6.56 -0.37 23.63
CA PRO A 263 -5.85 -1.65 23.77
C PRO A 263 -6.10 -2.63 22.62
N GLN A 264 -7.19 -2.49 21.86
CA GLN A 264 -7.49 -3.34 20.69
C GLN A 264 -6.46 -3.16 19.57
N ILE A 265 -5.85 -1.97 19.46
CA ILE A 265 -4.81 -1.69 18.46
C ILE A 265 -3.65 -2.68 18.62
N LEU A 266 -3.17 -2.87 19.85
CA LEU A 266 -2.03 -3.76 20.13
C LEU A 266 -2.43 -5.24 20.14
N SER A 267 -3.55 -5.55 20.80
CA SER A 267 -3.97 -6.94 21.05
C SER A 267 -4.65 -7.60 19.85
N ARG A 268 -5.21 -6.83 18.92
CA ARG A 268 -5.86 -7.33 17.70
C ARG A 268 -5.18 -6.79 16.46
N ASP A 269 -5.20 -5.49 16.23
CA ASP A 269 -4.94 -4.93 14.90
C ASP A 269 -3.48 -5.10 14.47
N VAL A 270 -2.52 -4.77 15.33
CA VAL A 270 -1.08 -4.98 15.09
C VAL A 270 -0.75 -6.47 14.94
N LEU A 271 -1.37 -7.34 15.74
CA LEU A 271 -1.18 -8.80 15.59
C LEU A 271 -1.70 -9.29 14.24
N TRP A 272 -2.86 -8.83 13.79
CA TRP A 272 -3.40 -9.19 12.48
C TRP A 272 -2.55 -8.66 11.34
N MET A 273 -2.02 -7.45 11.43
CA MET A 273 -1.03 -6.94 10.48
C MET A 273 0.19 -7.86 10.37
N LEU A 274 0.73 -8.33 11.51
CA LEU A 274 1.83 -9.30 11.53
C LEU A 274 1.42 -10.65 10.93
N VAL A 275 0.21 -11.14 11.22
CA VAL A 275 -0.32 -12.37 10.61
C VAL A 275 -0.34 -12.26 9.09
N PHE A 276 -0.86 -11.15 8.54
CA PHE A 276 -0.87 -10.92 7.10
C PHE A 276 0.54 -10.79 6.51
N ALA A 277 1.46 -10.11 7.18
CA ALA A 277 2.86 -10.02 6.74
C ALA A 277 3.53 -11.40 6.72
N VAL A 278 3.34 -12.20 7.78
CA VAL A 278 3.95 -13.52 7.93
C VAL A 278 3.37 -14.53 6.94
N ILE A 279 2.05 -14.54 6.74
CA ILE A 279 1.37 -15.56 5.94
C ILE A 279 1.73 -15.52 4.46
N LEU A 280 2.27 -14.40 3.96
CA LEU A 280 2.77 -14.31 2.60
C LEU A 280 3.85 -15.35 2.31
N LEU A 281 4.81 -15.54 3.22
CA LEU A 281 5.92 -16.45 2.98
C LEU A 281 5.48 -17.92 2.78
N PRO A 282 4.69 -18.55 3.67
CA PRO A 282 4.21 -19.91 3.45
C PRO A 282 3.29 -20.01 2.23
N LEU A 283 2.43 -19.01 1.96
CA LEU A 283 1.55 -19.04 0.78
C LEU A 283 2.31 -19.08 -0.54
N ILE A 284 3.52 -18.52 -0.59
CA ILE A 284 4.30 -18.52 -1.81
C ILE A 284 5.31 -19.68 -1.88
N LEU A 285 5.85 -20.11 -0.73
CA LEU A 285 6.85 -21.20 -0.66
C LEU A 285 6.23 -22.61 -0.65
N ILE A 286 5.15 -22.84 0.11
CA ILE A 286 4.56 -24.18 0.28
C ILE A 286 3.98 -24.69 -1.04
N THR A 287 3.51 -23.77 -1.88
CA THR A 287 2.95 -24.08 -3.20
C THR A 287 4.04 -24.44 -4.23
N LYS A 288 5.34 -24.41 -3.86
CA LYS A 288 6.53 -24.77 -4.68
C LYS A 288 6.57 -24.13 -6.07
N ARG A 289 5.90 -22.98 -6.22
CA ARG A 289 5.69 -22.34 -7.52
C ARG A 289 6.19 -20.91 -7.59
N TYR A 290 6.67 -20.34 -6.48
CA TYR A 290 7.06 -18.93 -6.40
C TYR A 290 5.98 -18.01 -7.01
N LYS A 291 4.71 -18.36 -6.79
CA LYS A 291 3.54 -17.78 -7.47
C LYS A 291 2.40 -17.64 -6.47
N LEU A 292 1.70 -16.51 -6.56
CA LEU A 292 0.37 -16.33 -5.98
C LEU A 292 -0.66 -16.52 -7.10
N GLN A 293 -1.60 -17.43 -6.88
CA GLN A 293 -2.64 -17.76 -7.84
C GLN A 293 -4.03 -17.56 -7.21
N LEU A 294 -5.06 -17.95 -7.96
CA LEU A 294 -6.47 -17.84 -7.54
C LEU A 294 -6.72 -18.40 -6.13
N LYS A 295 -6.11 -19.52 -5.77
CA LYS A 295 -6.35 -20.18 -4.47
C LYS A 295 -5.79 -19.38 -3.31
N GLU A 296 -4.55 -18.91 -3.44
CA GLU A 296 -3.89 -18.07 -2.44
C GLU A 296 -4.61 -16.72 -2.34
N GLY A 297 -5.04 -16.16 -3.47
CA GLY A 297 -5.82 -14.93 -3.51
C GLY A 297 -7.17 -15.05 -2.80
N LEU A 298 -7.94 -16.10 -3.09
CA LEU A 298 -9.20 -16.40 -2.38
C LEU A 298 -8.97 -16.60 -0.88
N PHE A 299 -7.90 -17.31 -0.50
CA PHE A 299 -7.54 -17.49 0.90
C PHE A 299 -7.26 -16.16 1.61
N LEU A 300 -6.48 -15.26 1.00
CA LEU A 300 -6.20 -13.93 1.55
C LEU A 300 -7.47 -13.09 1.71
N VAL A 301 -8.35 -13.07 0.70
CA VAL A 301 -9.62 -12.32 0.77
C VAL A 301 -10.54 -12.89 1.85
N LEU A 302 -10.64 -14.22 1.96
CA LEU A 302 -11.44 -14.86 3.02
C LEU A 302 -10.87 -14.60 4.41
N LEU A 303 -9.54 -14.60 4.56
CA LEU A 303 -8.87 -14.25 5.81
C LEU A 303 -9.11 -12.78 6.18
N TYR A 304 -9.08 -11.88 5.19
CA TYR A 304 -9.43 -10.47 5.39
C TYR A 304 -10.90 -10.30 5.82
N ALA A 305 -11.82 -11.00 5.15
CA ALA A 305 -13.23 -11.00 5.54
C ALA A 305 -13.41 -11.52 6.98
N PHE A 306 -12.68 -12.57 7.37
CA PHE A 306 -12.69 -13.07 8.74
C PHE A 306 -12.15 -12.05 9.75
N PHE A 307 -11.03 -11.40 9.45
CA PHE A 307 -10.51 -10.30 10.28
C PHE A 307 -11.56 -9.20 10.45
N MET A 308 -12.20 -8.77 9.37
CA MET A 308 -13.26 -7.77 9.43
C MET A 308 -14.40 -8.22 10.36
N LEU A 309 -14.85 -9.47 10.28
CA LEU A 309 -15.87 -10.02 11.20
C LEU A 309 -15.45 -9.98 12.68
N LEU A 310 -14.16 -10.08 12.99
CA LEU A 310 -13.66 -9.94 14.36
C LEU A 310 -13.59 -8.48 14.81
N VAL A 311 -13.36 -7.54 13.89
CA VAL A 311 -13.41 -6.10 14.19
C VAL A 311 -14.84 -5.66 14.49
N PHE A 312 -15.85 -6.29 13.88
CA PHE A 312 -17.26 -6.00 14.09
C PHE A 312 -17.89 -6.64 15.35
N LYS A 313 -17.14 -7.47 16.09
CA LYS A 313 -17.60 -8.12 17.34
C LYS A 313 -17.06 -7.41 18.57
#